data_AF-A0A9X1LWQ5-F1
#
_entry.id   AF-A0A9X1LWQ5-F1
#
_cell.length_a   1.000
_cell.length_b   1.000
_cell.length_c   1.000
_cell.angle_alpha   90.00
_cell.angle_beta   90.00
_cell.angle_gamma   90.00
#
_symmetry.space_group_name_H-M   'P 1'
#
loop_
_entity.id
_entity.type
_entity.pdbx_description
1 polymer ?
#
loop_
_entity_poly.entity_id
_entity_poly.type
_entity_poly.pdbx_seq_one_letter_code
_entity_poly.pdbx_strand_id
1 'polypeptide(L)'
;MSQLPGYQKVRFVGYAIPTTPAEMIAVGDPNGTGSVAGTYRANPDTSTDIDARVRQLKNAVDSAVRALPAEADPTVLTVFVAPEFYWHGTLGPYVFSREEEDPAVTILTALQAAFPVRDYPHFLFVFGSVITTRVDDIEAVFAASSTRARNDVVTALGQSWRATSGPLSLVILDMIVDFVKNCHAYPNVEVRNRALILSGGELNGVLDGFDTTVLTTEKYYDSNEDFLLWDVTNAPVITEQMTAYPVLDLSGGDFKTEAHDSKAIFRVGVAAPANVAVEICLDHTDRRLRKSIDLNPWPERADGIDLHIVPSCGMQLHPPSVAARAGGWAFNCDGQYALGAAPGAGTPQSGEIAGVICAYADYVSPADTVYAAHSQLARVSTAARMSDEKAPGALNAMFDAVPEVDVSVVPVLGIPDLDGYFAGGAGALHIYGAVNPLPLRG
;
A
#
# COMPACT_ATOMS: atom_id res chain seq x y z
N MET A 1 -3.86 -38.32 1.30
CA MET A 1 -4.15 -36.88 1.22
C MET A 1 -4.30 -36.55 -0.25
N SER A 2 -5.53 -36.33 -0.73
CA SER A 2 -5.77 -35.89 -2.11
C SER A 2 -5.11 -34.53 -2.31
N GLN A 3 -4.31 -34.37 -3.37
CA GLN A 3 -3.72 -33.07 -3.73
C GLN A 3 -4.85 -32.03 -3.81
N LEU A 4 -4.70 -30.94 -3.04
CA LEU A 4 -5.60 -29.80 -3.16
C LEU A 4 -5.48 -29.27 -4.60
N PRO A 5 -6.60 -29.08 -5.32
CA PRO A 5 -6.56 -28.49 -6.65
C PRO A 5 -5.97 -27.08 -6.58
N GLY A 6 -5.24 -26.67 -7.63
CA GLY A 6 -4.71 -25.31 -7.74
C GLY A 6 -5.80 -24.26 -7.88
N TYR A 7 -5.48 -23.02 -7.53
CA TYR A 7 -6.41 -21.89 -7.69
C TYR A 7 -6.72 -21.65 -9.18
N GLN A 8 -8.00 -21.59 -9.50
CA GLN A 8 -8.51 -21.32 -10.85
C GLN A 8 -9.17 -19.95 -10.94
N LYS A 9 -9.65 -19.45 -9.80
CA LYS A 9 -10.36 -18.20 -9.69
C LYS A 9 -9.78 -17.33 -8.59
N VAL A 10 -10.09 -16.05 -8.65
CA VAL A 10 -9.67 -15.04 -7.68
C VAL A 10 -10.82 -14.12 -7.32
N ARG A 11 -10.80 -13.66 -6.08
CA ARG A 11 -11.67 -12.60 -5.56
C ARG A 11 -10.77 -11.55 -4.90
N PHE A 12 -11.10 -10.27 -5.07
CA PHE A 12 -10.36 -9.19 -4.42
C PHE A 12 -11.23 -8.50 -3.37
N VAL A 13 -10.62 -8.13 -2.25
CA VAL A 13 -11.23 -7.36 -1.17
C VAL A 13 -10.30 -6.20 -0.87
N GLY A 14 -10.69 -4.98 -1.25
CA GLY A 14 -10.02 -3.76 -0.83
C GLY A 14 -10.64 -3.28 0.48
N TYR A 15 -9.83 -3.03 1.51
CA TYR A 15 -10.28 -2.35 2.70
C TYR A 15 -9.98 -0.86 2.57
N ALA A 16 -10.90 -0.12 1.96
CA ALA A 16 -10.79 1.33 1.74
C ALA A 16 -11.06 2.08 3.04
N ILE A 17 -10.04 2.17 3.89
CA ILE A 17 -9.98 2.99 5.11
C ILE A 17 -9.00 4.14 4.89
N PRO A 18 -9.33 5.38 5.30
CA PRO A 18 -8.36 6.45 5.22
C PRO A 18 -7.19 6.20 6.18
N THR A 19 -5.97 6.25 5.65
CA THR A 19 -4.71 6.12 6.41
C THR A 19 -3.89 7.40 6.42
N THR A 20 -4.44 8.47 5.86
CA THR A 20 -3.83 9.79 5.93
C THR A 20 -3.77 10.34 7.36
N PRO A 21 -2.80 11.21 7.66
CA PRO A 21 -2.72 11.92 8.94
C PRO A 21 -4.01 12.70 9.25
N ALA A 22 -4.26 12.97 10.52
CA ALA A 22 -5.36 13.84 10.92
C ALA A 22 -5.01 15.32 10.70
N GLU A 23 -6.04 16.17 10.71
CA GLU A 23 -5.88 17.64 10.69
C GLU A 23 -5.06 18.14 9.50
N MET A 24 -5.23 17.47 8.34
CA MET A 24 -4.40 17.72 7.17
C MET A 24 -4.44 19.16 6.70
N ILE A 25 -3.26 19.69 6.43
CA ILE A 25 -3.03 20.94 5.71
C ILE A 25 -2.25 20.61 4.44
N ALA A 26 -2.92 20.72 3.30
CA ALA A 26 -2.31 20.53 2.00
C ALA A 26 -1.32 21.66 1.68
N VAL A 27 -0.16 21.27 1.13
CA VAL A 27 0.83 22.14 0.50
C VAL A 27 1.07 21.62 -0.90
N GLY A 28 0.60 22.34 -1.92
CA GLY A 28 0.51 21.82 -3.28
C GLY A 28 -0.80 21.06 -3.52
N ASP A 29 -0.79 20.15 -4.50
CA ASP A 29 -1.88 19.22 -4.75
C ASP A 29 -1.60 17.91 -3.99
N PRO A 30 -2.29 17.63 -2.87
CA PRO A 30 -2.04 16.45 -2.07
C PRO A 30 -2.49 15.17 -2.79
N ASN A 31 -3.06 15.22 -3.98
CA ASN A 31 -3.34 14.04 -4.79
C ASN A 31 -2.43 13.98 -6.03
N GLY A 32 -1.32 14.72 -5.99
CA GLY A 32 -0.42 14.97 -7.10
C GLY A 32 0.99 15.32 -6.63
N THR A 33 1.53 16.47 -7.06
CA THR A 33 2.88 16.92 -6.68
C THR A 33 2.87 17.74 -5.39
N GLY A 34 2.18 17.26 -4.37
CA GLY A 34 1.99 17.94 -3.10
C GLY A 34 2.84 17.38 -1.97
N SER A 35 2.54 17.90 -0.79
CA SER A 35 3.00 17.46 0.51
C SER A 35 1.92 17.79 1.54
N VAL A 36 1.97 17.12 2.69
CA VAL A 36 0.99 17.33 3.76
C VAL A 36 1.65 17.71 5.07
N ALA A 37 1.03 18.63 5.80
CA ALA A 37 1.19 18.75 7.24
C ALA A 37 -0.06 18.22 7.94
N GLY A 38 0.05 17.86 9.22
CA GLY A 38 -1.06 17.22 9.94
C GLY A 38 -0.63 16.71 11.30
N THR A 39 -1.30 15.67 11.80
CA THR A 39 -1.01 15.05 13.10
C THR A 39 -1.19 13.53 12.99
N TYR A 40 -0.25 12.75 13.49
CA TYR A 40 -0.38 11.29 13.53
C TYR A 40 -1.33 10.84 14.66
N ARG A 41 -2.28 9.96 14.33
CA ARG A 41 -3.17 9.31 15.30
C ARG A 41 -2.64 7.93 15.66
N ALA A 42 -2.19 7.77 16.89
CA ALA A 42 -1.74 6.49 17.42
C ALA A 42 -1.76 6.50 18.95
N ASN A 43 -1.75 5.33 19.57
CA ASN A 43 -1.52 5.21 21.01
C ASN A 43 -0.02 5.37 21.32
N PRO A 44 0.37 6.16 22.34
CA PRO A 44 1.76 6.24 22.77
C PRO A 44 2.36 4.90 23.23
N ASP A 45 1.52 3.98 23.74
CA ASP A 45 1.91 2.61 24.00
C ASP A 45 1.80 1.78 22.70
N THR A 46 2.95 1.38 22.16
CA THR A 46 3.05 0.68 20.87
C THR A 46 2.26 -0.64 20.86
N SER A 47 2.25 -1.39 21.95
CA SER A 47 1.49 -2.64 22.03
C SER A 47 -0.02 -2.38 21.95
N THR A 48 -0.51 -1.37 22.68
CA THR A 48 -1.92 -0.98 22.66
C THR A 48 -2.34 -0.48 21.27
N ASP A 49 -1.46 0.27 20.59
CA ASP A 49 -1.68 0.71 19.22
C ASP A 49 -1.83 -0.46 18.24
N ILE A 50 -0.86 -1.38 18.26
CA ILE A 50 -0.87 -2.59 17.44
C ILE A 50 -2.14 -3.41 17.70
N ASP A 51 -2.49 -3.65 18.97
CA ASP A 51 -3.68 -4.42 19.33
C ASP A 51 -4.98 -3.76 18.81
N ALA A 52 -5.09 -2.44 18.89
CA ALA A 52 -6.25 -1.72 18.38
C ALA A 52 -6.35 -1.84 16.85
N ARG A 53 -5.25 -1.65 16.12
CA ARG A 53 -5.20 -1.80 14.66
C ARG A 53 -5.49 -3.24 14.22
N VAL A 54 -4.97 -4.24 14.92
CA VAL A 54 -5.31 -5.66 14.69
C VAL A 54 -6.79 -5.92 14.89
N ARG A 55 -7.41 -5.38 15.96
CA ARG A 55 -8.87 -5.54 16.19
C ARG A 55 -9.69 -4.89 15.08
N GLN A 56 -9.29 -3.73 14.59
CA GLN A 56 -9.98 -3.07 13.48
C GLN A 56 -9.87 -3.89 12.19
N LEU A 57 -8.68 -4.39 11.85
CA LEU A 57 -8.50 -5.32 10.73
C LEU A 57 -9.34 -6.58 10.89
N LYS A 58 -9.37 -7.17 12.09
CA LYS A 58 -10.16 -8.37 12.36
C LYS A 58 -11.64 -8.11 12.11
N ASN A 59 -12.16 -6.95 12.52
CA ASN A 59 -13.54 -6.58 12.24
C ASN A 59 -13.81 -6.40 10.74
N ALA A 60 -12.88 -5.80 10.00
CA ALA A 60 -12.97 -5.65 8.55
C ALA A 60 -12.96 -7.02 7.85
N VAL A 61 -12.00 -7.89 8.16
CA VAL A 61 -11.92 -9.25 7.59
C VAL A 61 -13.14 -10.09 7.94
N ASP A 62 -13.62 -10.05 9.18
CA ASP A 62 -14.83 -10.80 9.58
C ASP A 62 -16.08 -10.27 8.87
N SER A 63 -16.13 -8.96 8.59
CA SER A 63 -17.20 -8.37 7.78
C SER A 63 -17.11 -8.82 6.32
N ALA A 64 -15.91 -8.94 5.77
CA ALA A 64 -15.70 -9.49 4.44
C ALA A 64 -16.18 -10.95 4.39
N VAL A 65 -15.72 -11.80 5.31
CA VAL A 65 -16.13 -13.21 5.38
C VAL A 65 -17.65 -13.37 5.47
N ARG A 66 -18.34 -12.55 6.28
CA ARG A 66 -19.81 -12.55 6.36
C ARG A 66 -20.51 -12.15 5.06
N ALA A 67 -19.86 -11.35 4.22
CA ALA A 67 -20.38 -10.92 2.92
C ALA A 67 -20.06 -11.90 1.78
N LEU A 68 -19.18 -12.88 2.02
CA LEU A 68 -18.87 -13.93 1.05
C LEU A 68 -19.87 -15.11 1.13
N PRO A 69 -19.97 -15.94 0.08
CA PRO A 69 -20.70 -17.20 0.14
C PRO A 69 -20.25 -18.07 1.32
N ALA A 70 -21.21 -18.70 2.01
CA ALA A 70 -20.95 -19.46 3.25
C ALA A 70 -20.07 -20.70 3.04
N GLU A 71 -20.13 -21.31 1.86
CA GLU A 71 -19.27 -22.44 1.50
C GLU A 71 -18.01 -21.94 0.79
N ALA A 72 -16.85 -22.23 1.38
CA ALA A 72 -15.56 -21.92 0.78
C ALA A 72 -15.32 -22.82 -0.45
N ASP A 73 -15.04 -22.20 -1.60
CA ASP A 73 -14.59 -22.90 -2.80
C ASP A 73 -13.04 -22.99 -2.77
N PRO A 74 -12.46 -24.20 -2.64
CA PRO A 74 -11.01 -24.37 -2.55
C PRO A 74 -10.26 -24.01 -3.84
N THR A 75 -10.97 -23.75 -4.93
CA THR A 75 -10.39 -23.28 -6.20
C THR A 75 -10.34 -21.75 -6.33
N VAL A 76 -10.86 -21.02 -5.34
CA VAL A 76 -10.90 -19.55 -5.32
C VAL A 76 -9.89 -19.00 -4.31
N LEU A 77 -8.92 -18.22 -4.78
CA LEU A 77 -8.06 -17.42 -3.92
C LEU A 77 -8.77 -16.10 -3.57
N THR A 78 -8.92 -15.77 -2.28
CA THR A 78 -9.40 -14.46 -1.85
C THR A 78 -8.23 -13.58 -1.44
N VAL A 79 -8.03 -12.47 -2.14
CA VAL A 79 -6.95 -11.51 -1.89
C VAL A 79 -7.53 -10.31 -1.13
N PHE A 80 -7.12 -10.12 0.12
CA PHE A 80 -7.50 -8.97 0.95
C PHE A 80 -6.35 -7.98 0.98
N VAL A 81 -6.63 -6.69 0.77
CA VAL A 81 -5.62 -5.63 0.75
C VAL A 81 -6.10 -4.47 1.60
N ALA A 82 -5.29 -4.07 2.58
CA ALA A 82 -5.41 -2.80 3.28
C ALA A 82 -4.39 -1.80 2.70
N PRO A 83 -4.64 -0.48 2.84
CA PRO A 83 -3.80 0.57 2.24
C PRO A 83 -2.43 0.71 2.91
N GLU A 84 -1.55 1.48 2.27
CA GLU A 84 -0.27 1.90 2.86
C GLU A 84 -0.48 2.70 4.15
N PHE A 85 0.53 2.72 5.01
CA PHE A 85 0.53 3.43 6.29
C PHE A 85 -0.52 2.94 7.27
N TYR A 86 -1.08 1.74 7.07
CA TYR A 86 -2.01 1.16 8.04
C TYR A 86 -1.40 1.04 9.43
N TRP A 87 -0.08 0.84 9.53
CA TRP A 87 0.66 0.71 10.78
C TRP A 87 1.71 1.81 10.91
N HIS A 88 1.50 2.71 11.87
CA HIS A 88 2.36 3.84 12.12
C HIS A 88 2.24 4.26 13.60
N GLY A 89 3.27 4.90 14.14
CA GLY A 89 3.33 5.37 15.53
C GLY A 89 2.93 6.83 15.68
N THR A 90 3.03 7.35 16.91
CA THR A 90 2.76 8.77 17.22
C THR A 90 3.78 9.72 16.61
N LEU A 91 4.95 9.23 16.20
CA LEU A 91 6.04 10.01 15.61
C LEU A 91 6.06 9.94 14.08
N GLY A 92 5.11 9.25 13.46
CA GLY A 92 5.18 8.76 12.08
C GLY A 92 5.53 7.29 12.08
N PRO A 93 6.80 6.87 12.04
CA PRO A 93 7.16 5.47 12.21
C PRO A 93 6.97 4.99 13.65
N TYR A 94 6.86 3.68 13.85
CA TYR A 94 7.23 3.09 15.14
C TYR A 94 8.75 3.18 15.30
N VAL A 95 9.20 3.83 16.38
CA VAL A 95 10.62 3.97 16.72
C VAL A 95 11.02 2.87 17.68
N PHE A 96 12.14 2.21 17.41
CA PHE A 96 12.71 1.19 18.30
C PHE A 96 14.24 1.35 18.37
N SER A 97 14.83 0.92 19.47
CA SER A 97 16.29 0.91 19.68
C SER A 97 16.92 -0.39 19.18
N ARG A 98 18.24 -0.47 19.17
CA ARG A 98 18.97 -1.71 18.85
C ARG A 98 18.70 -2.88 19.81
N GLU A 99 18.21 -2.59 21.02
CA GLU A 99 17.94 -3.59 22.06
C GLU A 99 16.50 -4.10 22.00
N GLU A 100 15.65 -3.43 21.22
CA GLU A 100 14.24 -3.76 21.02
C GLU A 100 14.04 -4.52 19.71
N GLU A 101 12.99 -5.34 19.68
CA GLU A 101 12.57 -6.02 18.46
C GLU A 101 11.88 -5.02 17.52
N ASP A 102 12.14 -5.18 16.23
CA ASP A 102 11.49 -4.40 15.19
C ASP A 102 9.95 -4.59 15.27
N PRO A 103 9.17 -3.51 15.46
CA PRO A 103 7.71 -3.58 15.61
C PRO A 103 6.99 -4.33 14.48
N ALA A 104 7.57 -4.41 13.27
CA ALA A 104 7.00 -5.22 12.20
C ALA A 104 6.92 -6.72 12.56
N VAL A 105 7.88 -7.25 13.33
CA VAL A 105 7.88 -8.65 13.79
C VAL A 105 6.77 -8.87 14.82
N THR A 106 6.60 -7.92 15.74
CA THR A 106 5.51 -7.92 16.73
C THR A 106 4.14 -7.90 16.04
N ILE A 107 3.96 -7.03 15.04
CA ILE A 107 2.72 -6.94 14.27
C ILE A 107 2.46 -8.25 13.52
N LEU A 108 3.46 -8.82 12.83
CA LEU A 108 3.30 -10.09 12.13
C LEU A 108 2.88 -11.23 13.08
N THR A 109 3.48 -11.28 14.27
CA THR A 109 3.11 -12.26 15.30
C THR A 109 1.66 -12.09 15.75
N ALA A 110 1.23 -10.84 15.98
CA ALA A 110 -0.16 -10.54 16.35
C ALA A 110 -1.14 -10.87 15.21
N LEU A 111 -0.77 -10.61 13.96
CA LEU A 111 -1.55 -10.96 12.78
C LEU A 111 -1.68 -12.48 12.60
N GLN A 112 -0.61 -13.25 12.76
CA GLN A 112 -0.67 -14.71 12.72
C GLN A 112 -1.60 -15.28 13.80
N ALA A 113 -1.60 -14.69 14.99
CA ALA A 113 -2.50 -15.08 16.07
C ALA A 113 -3.97 -14.71 15.78
N ALA A 114 -4.22 -13.53 15.19
CA ALA A 114 -5.56 -13.05 14.86
C ALA A 114 -6.17 -13.73 13.62
N PHE A 115 -5.34 -14.20 12.69
CA PHE A 115 -5.74 -14.77 11.40
C PHE A 115 -5.15 -16.17 11.19
N PRO A 116 -5.47 -17.16 12.04
CA PRO A 116 -4.91 -18.48 11.91
C PRO A 116 -5.34 -19.13 10.58
N VAL A 117 -4.40 -19.80 9.90
CA VAL A 117 -4.57 -20.44 8.59
C VAL A 117 -5.83 -21.31 8.51
N ARG A 118 -6.15 -22.04 9.58
CA ARG A 118 -7.32 -22.92 9.66
C ARG A 118 -8.63 -22.18 9.45
N ASP A 119 -8.73 -20.95 9.93
CA ASP A 119 -9.97 -20.18 9.94
C ASP A 119 -10.11 -19.33 8.67
N TYR A 120 -8.99 -19.09 7.96
CA TYR A 120 -8.94 -18.34 6.70
C TYR A 120 -8.25 -19.15 5.58
N PRO A 121 -8.72 -20.38 5.28
CA PRO A 121 -8.15 -21.15 4.19
C PRO A 121 -8.39 -20.39 2.89
N HIS A 122 -7.41 -20.42 1.98
CA HIS A 122 -7.51 -19.77 0.67
C HIS A 122 -7.56 -18.23 0.69
N PHE A 123 -7.13 -17.61 1.78
CA PHE A 123 -6.86 -16.17 1.81
C PHE A 123 -5.39 -15.86 1.54
N LEU A 124 -5.16 -14.76 0.82
CA LEU A 124 -3.90 -14.02 0.80
C LEU A 124 -4.20 -12.62 1.34
N PHE A 125 -3.59 -12.27 2.45
CA PHE A 125 -3.71 -10.97 3.08
C PHE A 125 -2.48 -10.13 2.77
N VAL A 126 -2.70 -8.90 2.33
CA VAL A 126 -1.74 -7.79 2.32
C VAL A 126 -2.30 -6.77 3.30
N PHE A 127 -1.84 -6.82 4.55
CA PHE A 127 -2.39 -6.02 5.66
C PHE A 127 -1.88 -4.58 5.66
N GLY A 128 -1.77 -3.97 4.48
CA GLY A 128 -1.17 -2.66 4.33
C GLY A 128 0.32 -2.67 4.63
N SER A 129 0.86 -1.48 4.89
CA SER A 129 2.27 -1.33 5.22
C SER A 129 2.53 -0.76 6.61
N VAL A 130 3.66 -1.16 7.17
CA VAL A 130 4.20 -0.65 8.43
C VAL A 130 5.40 0.24 8.19
N ILE A 131 5.43 1.39 8.88
CA ILE A 131 6.59 2.26 8.94
C ILE A 131 7.32 2.09 10.26
N THR A 132 8.61 1.82 10.18
CA THR A 132 9.47 1.64 11.36
C THR A 132 10.80 2.34 11.17
N THR A 133 11.44 2.76 12.25
CA THR A 133 12.83 3.25 12.22
C THR A 133 13.57 2.81 13.46
N ARG A 134 14.86 2.47 13.29
CA ARG A 134 15.72 2.11 14.40
C ARG A 134 16.57 3.30 14.83
N VAL A 135 16.31 3.84 16.01
CA VAL A 135 17.00 5.01 16.57
C VAL A 135 17.22 4.80 18.07
N ASP A 136 18.48 4.76 18.50
CA ASP A 136 18.84 4.56 19.92
C ASP A 136 18.49 5.78 20.80
N ASP A 137 18.56 7.01 20.24
CA ASP A 137 18.29 8.26 20.95
C ASP A 137 17.51 9.22 20.04
N ILE A 138 16.18 9.11 20.07
CA ILE A 138 15.29 9.95 19.26
C ILE A 138 15.28 11.40 19.72
N GLU A 139 15.52 11.66 21.01
CA GLU A 139 15.59 13.01 21.55
C GLU A 139 16.81 13.74 20.98
N ALA A 140 17.96 13.08 20.85
CA ALA A 140 19.14 13.62 20.19
C ALA A 140 18.89 13.95 18.71
N VAL A 141 18.13 13.12 17.99
CA VAL A 141 17.73 13.40 16.60
C VAL A 141 16.90 14.68 16.53
N PHE A 142 15.88 14.84 17.39
CA PHE A 142 15.07 16.06 17.43
C PHE A 142 15.86 17.28 17.90
N ALA A 143 16.82 17.09 18.82
CA ALA A 143 17.68 18.15 19.33
C ALA A 143 18.84 18.51 18.38
N ALA A 144 19.04 17.82 17.27
CA ALA A 144 20.07 18.16 16.30
C ALA A 144 19.79 19.52 15.63
N SER A 145 20.83 20.32 15.43
CA SER A 145 20.69 21.62 14.75
C SER A 145 20.23 21.46 13.30
N SER A 146 20.62 20.37 12.63
CA SER A 146 20.15 20.04 11.29
C SER A 146 18.64 19.81 11.27
N THR A 147 18.09 19.07 12.23
CA THR A 147 16.66 18.75 12.30
C THR A 147 15.84 20.03 12.46
N ARG A 148 16.21 20.88 13.42
CA ARG A 148 15.54 22.18 13.62
C ARG A 148 15.60 23.05 12.37
N ALA A 149 16.79 23.20 11.77
CA ALA A 149 16.96 24.04 10.58
C ALA A 149 16.13 23.53 9.39
N ARG A 150 16.07 22.22 9.16
CA ARG A 150 15.25 21.61 8.11
C ARG A 150 13.77 21.89 8.34
N ASN A 151 13.28 21.68 9.55
CA ASN A 151 11.87 21.89 9.89
C ASN A 151 11.48 23.37 9.81
N ASP A 152 12.36 24.28 10.25
CA ASP A 152 12.14 25.73 10.13
C ASP A 152 12.02 26.16 8.66
N VAL A 153 12.89 25.65 7.78
CA VAL A 153 12.87 25.95 6.33
C VAL A 153 11.56 25.48 5.71
N VAL A 154 11.20 24.20 5.90
CA VAL A 154 9.99 23.63 5.28
C VAL A 154 8.73 24.30 5.82
N THR A 155 8.66 24.58 7.13
CA THR A 155 7.53 25.30 7.74
C THR A 155 7.39 26.70 7.15
N ALA A 156 8.49 27.46 7.02
CA ALA A 156 8.46 28.80 6.46
C ALA A 156 8.04 28.81 4.98
N LEU A 157 8.54 27.85 4.19
CA LEU A 157 8.15 27.71 2.78
C LEU A 157 6.68 27.27 2.65
N GLY A 158 6.23 26.29 3.44
CA GLY A 158 4.84 25.83 3.45
C GLY A 158 3.86 26.95 3.83
N GLN A 159 4.18 27.75 4.85
CA GLN A 159 3.37 28.92 5.22
C GLN A 159 3.38 29.99 4.11
N SER A 160 4.53 30.23 3.48
CA SER A 160 4.66 31.19 2.37
C SER A 160 3.86 30.74 1.15
N TRP A 161 3.87 29.44 0.84
CA TRP A 161 3.07 28.85 -0.23
C TRP A 161 1.57 29.11 0.00
N ARG A 162 1.07 28.84 1.21
CA ARG A 162 -0.32 29.07 1.59
C ARG A 162 -0.74 30.54 1.56
N ALA A 163 0.21 31.45 1.82
CA ALA A 163 -0.03 32.89 1.79
C ALA A 163 0.04 33.50 0.38
N THR A 164 0.42 32.71 -0.63
CA THR A 164 0.72 33.17 -1.98
C THR A 164 -0.22 32.54 -3.01
N SER A 165 -0.44 33.22 -4.13
CA SER A 165 -1.18 32.67 -5.28
C SER A 165 -0.48 32.97 -6.59
N GLY A 166 -0.93 32.32 -7.67
CA GLY A 166 -0.38 32.50 -9.01
C GLY A 166 1.02 31.90 -9.17
N PRO A 167 1.81 32.33 -10.17
CA PRO A 167 3.09 31.70 -10.51
C PRO A 167 4.10 31.61 -9.36
N LEU A 168 4.02 32.52 -8.37
CA LEU A 168 4.94 32.50 -7.23
C LEU A 168 4.70 31.29 -6.31
N SER A 169 3.46 30.80 -6.16
CA SER A 169 3.22 29.61 -5.35
C SER A 169 3.85 28.36 -5.98
N LEU A 170 3.92 28.28 -7.30
CA LEU A 170 4.63 27.19 -8.01
C LEU A 170 6.14 27.22 -7.72
N VAL A 171 6.76 28.41 -7.77
CA VAL A 171 8.18 28.57 -7.42
C VAL A 171 8.45 28.14 -5.98
N ILE A 172 7.59 28.53 -5.04
CA ILE A 172 7.75 28.12 -3.63
C ILE A 172 7.58 26.60 -3.49
N LEU A 173 6.63 25.99 -4.21
CA LEU A 173 6.44 24.55 -4.20
C LEU A 173 7.69 23.82 -4.73
N ASP A 174 8.25 24.28 -5.86
CA ASP A 174 9.50 23.73 -6.40
C ASP A 174 10.64 23.82 -5.38
N MET A 175 10.75 24.94 -4.65
CA MET A 175 11.73 25.10 -3.57
C MET A 175 11.53 24.09 -2.44
N ILE A 176 10.29 23.78 -2.05
CA ILE A 176 9.99 22.75 -1.03
C ILE A 176 10.43 21.39 -1.54
N VAL A 177 9.99 21.01 -2.74
CA VAL A 177 10.28 19.71 -3.35
C VAL A 177 11.79 19.49 -3.51
N ASP A 178 12.52 20.48 -4.04
CA ASP A 178 13.96 20.38 -4.21
C ASP A 178 14.69 20.34 -2.87
N PHE A 179 14.22 21.09 -1.86
CA PHE A 179 14.81 21.06 -0.52
C PHE A 179 14.64 19.69 0.14
N VAL A 180 13.44 19.11 0.09
CA VAL A 180 13.14 17.78 0.63
C VAL A 180 13.99 16.71 -0.06
N LYS A 181 14.04 16.70 -1.40
CA LYS A 181 14.87 15.75 -2.16
C LYS A 181 16.35 15.83 -1.78
N ASN A 182 16.88 17.03 -1.56
CA ASN A 182 18.26 17.18 -1.08
C ASN A 182 18.44 16.65 0.34
N CYS A 183 17.43 16.75 1.19
CA CYS A 183 17.45 16.18 2.54
C CYS A 183 17.40 14.65 2.54
N HIS A 184 16.65 14.03 1.63
CA HIS A 184 16.61 12.57 1.44
C HIS A 184 17.99 11.99 1.07
N ALA A 185 18.82 12.74 0.34
CA ALA A 185 20.19 12.30 0.03
C ALA A 185 21.12 12.25 1.27
N TYR A 186 20.73 12.93 2.36
CA TYR A 186 21.48 12.98 3.62
C TYR A 186 20.50 12.92 4.80
N PRO A 187 19.80 11.79 4.99
CA PRO A 187 18.72 11.71 5.95
C PRO A 187 19.26 11.81 7.38
N ASN A 188 18.42 12.33 8.28
CA ASN A 188 18.68 12.27 9.72
C ASN A 188 18.39 10.88 10.29
N VAL A 189 17.42 10.18 9.71
CA VAL A 189 17.03 8.82 10.07
C VAL A 189 16.69 8.01 8.82
N GLU A 190 17.12 6.76 8.79
CA GLU A 190 16.63 5.80 7.79
C GLU A 190 15.32 5.20 8.29
N VAL A 191 14.31 5.17 7.43
CA VAL A 191 13.00 4.61 7.71
C VAL A 191 12.77 3.40 6.82
N ARG A 192 11.96 2.44 7.25
CA ARG A 192 11.56 1.28 6.44
C ARG A 192 10.05 1.27 6.32
N ASN A 193 9.54 1.02 5.12
CA ASN A 193 8.13 0.87 4.84
C ASN A 193 7.89 -0.51 4.23
N ARG A 194 7.16 -1.38 4.93
CA ARG A 194 7.03 -2.79 4.56
C ARG A 194 5.58 -3.25 4.50
N ALA A 195 5.17 -3.87 3.40
CA ALA A 195 3.88 -4.53 3.32
C ALA A 195 3.92 -5.83 4.14
N LEU A 196 2.91 -6.06 4.97
CA LEU A 196 2.81 -7.23 5.82
C LEU A 196 1.89 -8.27 5.19
N ILE A 197 2.44 -9.44 4.83
CA ILE A 197 1.73 -10.43 4.03
C ILE A 197 1.56 -11.72 4.84
N LEU A 198 0.33 -12.25 4.84
CA LEU A 198 -0.02 -13.52 5.46
C LEU A 198 -0.86 -14.33 4.47
N SER A 199 -0.72 -15.66 4.43
CA SER A 199 -1.57 -16.53 3.63
C SER A 199 -2.10 -17.72 4.41
N GLY A 200 -3.34 -18.09 4.11
CA GLY A 200 -3.91 -19.39 4.48
C GLY A 200 -3.37 -20.56 3.66
N GLY A 201 -2.47 -20.31 2.71
CA GLY A 201 -1.74 -21.32 1.96
C GLY A 201 -0.23 -21.10 2.03
N GLU A 202 0.52 -22.03 1.44
CA GLU A 202 1.98 -21.95 1.36
C GLU A 202 2.41 -20.81 0.42
N LEU A 203 3.36 -20.01 0.90
CA LEU A 203 4.04 -18.95 0.17
C LEU A 203 5.46 -19.39 -0.14
N ASN A 204 5.91 -19.15 -1.37
CA ASN A 204 7.18 -19.63 -1.89
C ASN A 204 7.88 -18.59 -2.77
N GLY A 205 9.20 -18.73 -2.94
CA GLY A 205 9.94 -18.02 -3.98
C GLY A 205 9.63 -18.57 -5.38
N VAL A 206 10.00 -17.81 -6.42
CA VAL A 206 9.76 -18.19 -7.82
C VAL A 206 10.78 -19.22 -8.31
N LEU A 207 12.06 -19.04 -7.94
CA LEU A 207 13.17 -19.90 -8.33
C LEU A 207 13.54 -20.88 -7.21
N ASP A 208 13.83 -20.30 -6.05
CA ASP A 208 14.23 -21.02 -4.86
C ASP A 208 13.03 -21.07 -3.90
N GLY A 209 12.72 -22.27 -3.42
CA GLY A 209 11.62 -22.48 -2.48
C GLY A 209 11.99 -22.01 -1.08
N PHE A 210 11.05 -21.33 -0.42
CA PHE A 210 11.01 -21.19 1.03
C PHE A 210 9.58 -21.51 1.44
N ASP A 211 9.39 -22.28 2.51
CA ASP A 211 8.04 -22.70 2.91
C ASP A 211 7.59 -21.87 4.09
N THR A 212 6.74 -20.88 3.86
CA THR A 212 6.20 -20.01 4.91
C THR A 212 4.74 -19.67 4.64
N THR A 213 4.08 -19.10 5.64
CA THR A 213 2.76 -18.47 5.48
C THR A 213 2.82 -16.96 5.66
N VAL A 214 4.01 -16.40 5.91
CA VAL A 214 4.22 -14.98 6.18
C VAL A 214 5.37 -14.44 5.35
N LEU A 215 5.18 -13.25 4.78
CA LEU A 215 6.20 -12.51 4.04
C LEU A 215 6.16 -11.01 4.37
N THR A 216 7.21 -10.30 3.99
CA THR A 216 7.18 -8.85 3.83
C THR A 216 7.61 -8.45 2.42
N THR A 217 7.18 -7.31 1.91
CA THR A 217 7.86 -6.60 0.82
C THR A 217 8.24 -5.21 1.31
N GLU A 218 9.23 -4.56 0.71
CA GLU A 218 9.75 -3.28 1.22
C GLU A 218 9.64 -2.20 0.15
N LYS A 219 9.16 -0.99 0.48
CA LYS A 219 9.09 0.15 -0.43
C LYS A 219 10.49 0.60 -0.85
N TYR A 220 10.64 1.08 -2.08
CA TYR A 220 11.91 1.59 -2.59
C TYR A 220 11.95 3.12 -2.76
N TYR A 221 10.89 3.72 -3.26
CA TYR A 221 10.90 5.15 -3.63
C TYR A 221 10.26 6.03 -2.57
N ASP A 222 10.96 7.09 -2.16
CA ASP A 222 10.44 8.14 -1.28
C ASP A 222 9.45 9.05 -2.04
N SER A 223 8.26 9.28 -1.48
CA SER A 223 7.34 10.31 -1.97
C SER A 223 7.47 11.59 -1.14
N ASN A 224 7.05 12.74 -1.67
CA ASN A 224 7.00 14.00 -0.90
C ASN A 224 5.83 14.03 0.11
N GLU A 225 5.10 12.93 0.26
CA GLU A 225 3.88 12.78 1.07
C GLU A 225 3.94 11.57 2.02
N ASP A 226 5.09 10.89 2.12
CA ASP A 226 5.21 9.72 2.99
C ASP A 226 5.20 10.10 4.48
N PHE A 227 5.72 11.30 4.79
CA PHE A 227 5.74 11.88 6.11
C PHE A 227 5.22 13.31 6.11
N LEU A 228 4.90 13.79 7.30
CA LEU A 228 4.47 15.17 7.49
C LEU A 228 5.62 16.15 7.20
N LEU A 229 5.32 17.28 6.55
CA LEU A 229 6.24 18.42 6.50
C LEU A 229 6.44 19.03 7.90
N TRP A 230 5.36 19.15 8.67
CA TRP A 230 5.36 19.54 10.08
C TRP A 230 4.10 19.02 10.78
N ASP A 231 4.18 18.91 12.10
CA ASP A 231 3.03 18.60 12.95
C ASP A 231 2.25 19.88 13.31
N VAL A 232 0.93 19.87 13.11
CA VAL A 232 0.10 21.08 13.30
C VAL A 232 -0.19 21.40 14.77
N THR A 233 0.06 20.44 15.67
CA THR A 233 -0.01 20.63 17.13
C THR A 233 1.34 21.00 17.75
N ASN A 234 2.41 21.04 16.93
CA ASN A 234 3.81 21.17 17.33
C ASN A 234 4.33 19.97 18.15
N ALA A 235 3.74 18.80 17.98
CA ALA A 235 4.33 17.58 18.53
C ALA A 235 5.68 17.30 17.84
N PRO A 236 6.69 16.80 18.56
CA PRO A 236 7.90 16.32 17.92
C PRO A 236 7.57 15.06 17.12
N VAL A 237 7.72 15.11 15.80
CA VAL A 237 7.50 13.98 14.89
C VAL A 237 8.68 13.85 13.94
N ILE A 238 8.87 12.66 13.38
CA ILE A 238 9.78 12.47 12.26
C ILE A 238 9.08 12.99 11.00
N THR A 239 9.68 14.02 10.40
CA THR A 239 9.13 14.73 9.24
C THR A 239 9.80 14.29 7.94
N GLU A 240 9.18 14.58 6.81
CA GLU A 240 9.63 14.24 5.45
C GLU A 240 11.10 14.61 5.17
N GLN A 241 11.51 15.82 5.55
CA GLN A 241 12.89 16.30 5.40
C GLN A 241 13.91 15.63 6.35
N MET A 242 13.51 14.69 7.20
CA MET A 242 14.41 13.96 8.10
C MET A 242 14.73 12.55 7.57
N THR A 243 13.96 12.03 6.62
CA THR A 243 13.91 10.60 6.32
C THR A 243 14.51 10.26 4.97
N ALA A 244 14.84 8.99 4.79
CA ALA A 244 14.93 8.34 3.48
C ALA A 244 14.74 6.82 3.68
N TYR A 245 14.27 6.14 2.63
CA TYR A 245 14.26 4.68 2.61
C TYR A 245 15.64 4.08 2.32
N PRO A 246 15.89 2.82 2.75
CA PRO A 246 17.10 2.11 2.37
C PRO A 246 17.13 1.86 0.85
N VAL A 247 18.34 1.90 0.28
CA VAL A 247 18.55 1.51 -1.12
C VAL A 247 18.36 0.00 -1.26
N LEU A 248 17.47 -0.42 -2.16
CA LEU A 248 17.25 -1.83 -2.47
C LEU A 248 18.10 -2.26 -3.67
N ASP A 249 18.84 -3.36 -3.54
CA ASP A 249 19.48 -4.00 -4.69
C ASP A 249 18.45 -4.79 -5.49
N LEU A 250 18.03 -4.28 -6.64
CA LEU A 250 17.11 -4.94 -7.59
C LEU A 250 17.81 -5.37 -8.89
N SER A 251 19.15 -5.40 -8.90
CA SER A 251 19.93 -5.69 -10.12
C SER A 251 19.68 -7.09 -10.70
N GLY A 252 19.38 -8.06 -9.83
CA GLY A 252 19.01 -9.43 -10.20
C GLY A 252 17.50 -9.65 -10.41
N GLY A 253 16.70 -8.59 -10.48
CA GLY A 253 15.25 -8.67 -10.48
C GLY A 253 14.65 -8.59 -9.07
N ASP A 254 13.35 -8.89 -8.99
CA ASP A 254 12.49 -8.65 -7.84
C ASP A 254 11.84 -9.94 -7.28
N PHE A 255 12.38 -11.10 -7.67
CA PHE A 255 11.99 -12.39 -7.09
C PHE A 255 12.48 -12.50 -5.64
N LYS A 256 11.56 -12.89 -4.76
CA LYS A 256 11.84 -13.28 -3.38
C LYS A 256 12.82 -14.45 -3.33
N THR A 257 13.83 -14.31 -2.49
CA THR A 257 14.80 -15.35 -2.11
C THR A 257 14.60 -15.83 -0.67
N GLU A 258 14.12 -14.95 0.20
CA GLU A 258 13.82 -15.22 1.59
C GLU A 258 12.48 -14.60 1.97
N ALA A 259 11.85 -15.09 3.04
CA ALA A 259 10.52 -14.65 3.43
C ALA A 259 10.42 -13.13 3.73
N HIS A 260 11.50 -12.57 4.27
CA HIS A 260 11.57 -11.21 4.79
C HIS A 260 12.61 -10.34 4.10
N ASP A 261 13.09 -10.74 2.92
CA ASP A 261 13.89 -9.85 2.09
C ASP A 261 13.04 -8.69 1.53
N SER A 262 13.70 -7.76 0.85
CA SER A 262 13.07 -6.54 0.32
C SER A 262 12.30 -6.74 -0.99
N LYS A 263 12.29 -7.95 -1.55
CA LYS A 263 11.82 -8.23 -2.91
C LYS A 263 10.29 -8.38 -2.97
N ALA A 264 9.71 -8.18 -4.14
CA ALA A 264 8.25 -8.01 -4.28
C ALA A 264 7.50 -9.22 -4.85
N ILE A 265 8.17 -10.15 -5.55
CA ILE A 265 7.53 -11.21 -6.33
C ILE A 265 7.69 -12.59 -5.69
N PHE A 266 6.57 -13.30 -5.48
CA PHE A 266 6.51 -14.62 -4.85
C PHE A 266 5.37 -15.47 -5.44
N ARG A 267 5.19 -16.68 -4.92
CA ARG A 267 4.12 -17.62 -5.28
C ARG A 267 3.21 -17.92 -4.10
N VAL A 268 1.93 -18.14 -4.40
CA VAL A 268 0.94 -18.64 -3.43
C VAL A 268 0.28 -19.93 -3.94
N GLY A 269 0.19 -20.92 -3.04
CA GLY A 269 -0.33 -22.25 -3.33
C GLY A 269 0.76 -23.22 -3.81
N VAL A 270 0.42 -24.51 -3.84
CA VAL A 270 1.37 -25.60 -4.16
C VAL A 270 1.12 -26.17 -5.55
N ALA A 271 -0.14 -26.50 -5.86
CA ALA A 271 -0.53 -26.99 -7.18
C ALA A 271 -0.87 -25.79 -8.09
N ALA A 272 -0.16 -25.66 -9.22
CA ALA A 272 -0.34 -24.55 -10.18
C ALA A 272 -0.32 -23.16 -9.51
N PRO A 273 0.74 -22.83 -8.74
CA PRO A 273 0.80 -21.64 -7.88
C PRO A 273 0.52 -20.36 -8.65
N ALA A 274 -0.15 -19.40 -8.02
CA ALA A 274 -0.31 -18.05 -8.59
C ALA A 274 0.96 -17.23 -8.34
N ASN A 275 1.47 -16.55 -9.35
CA ASN A 275 2.59 -15.61 -9.22
C ASN A 275 2.05 -14.24 -8.78
N VAL A 276 2.47 -13.77 -7.62
CA VAL A 276 1.99 -12.53 -6.99
C VAL A 276 3.14 -11.54 -6.88
N ALA A 277 2.86 -10.27 -7.14
CA ALA A 277 3.77 -9.17 -6.85
C ALA A 277 3.08 -8.11 -6.00
N VAL A 278 3.75 -7.64 -4.95
CA VAL A 278 3.24 -6.58 -4.06
C VAL A 278 4.27 -5.43 -4.01
N GLU A 279 3.92 -4.29 -4.59
CA GLU A 279 4.70 -3.04 -4.51
C GLU A 279 3.89 -1.95 -3.80
N ILE A 280 4.55 -0.95 -3.21
CA ILE A 280 3.90 -0.02 -2.28
C ILE A 280 3.85 1.39 -2.88
N CYS A 281 2.64 1.89 -3.10
CA CYS A 281 2.35 3.28 -3.44
C CYS A 281 3.24 3.86 -4.56
N LEU A 282 4.19 4.75 -4.23
CA LEU A 282 5.08 5.38 -5.20
C LEU A 282 5.94 4.38 -5.98
N ASP A 283 6.23 3.19 -5.42
CA ASP A 283 6.85 2.11 -6.20
C ASP A 283 6.09 1.83 -7.50
N HIS A 284 4.77 1.97 -7.48
CA HIS A 284 3.94 1.85 -8.66
C HIS A 284 4.21 2.97 -9.67
N THR A 285 4.03 4.24 -9.29
CA THR A 285 4.21 5.36 -10.22
C THR A 285 5.65 5.49 -10.72
N ASP A 286 6.63 5.14 -9.90
CA ASP A 286 8.05 5.04 -10.27
C ASP A 286 8.43 3.69 -10.87
N ARG A 287 7.44 2.82 -11.10
CA ARG A 287 7.50 1.69 -12.02
C ARG A 287 8.50 0.63 -11.56
N ARG A 288 8.63 0.39 -10.26
CA ARG A 288 9.57 -0.58 -9.70
C ARG A 288 9.42 -1.94 -10.37
N LEU A 289 8.24 -2.55 -10.27
CA LEU A 289 8.02 -3.88 -10.83
C LEU A 289 8.17 -3.90 -12.35
N ARG A 290 7.69 -2.85 -13.02
CA ARG A 290 7.84 -2.66 -14.47
C ARG A 290 9.31 -2.62 -14.90
N LYS A 291 10.15 -1.84 -14.20
CA LYS A 291 11.59 -1.73 -14.46
C LYS A 291 12.32 -3.05 -14.23
N SER A 292 11.78 -3.92 -13.37
CA SER A 292 12.34 -5.25 -13.12
C SER A 292 11.91 -6.34 -14.11
N ILE A 293 10.91 -6.10 -14.97
CA ILE A 293 10.24 -7.16 -15.74
C ILE A 293 11.20 -8.00 -16.61
N ASP A 294 12.20 -7.35 -17.22
CA ASP A 294 13.20 -8.01 -18.08
C ASP A 294 14.37 -8.63 -17.28
N LEU A 295 14.51 -8.27 -16.00
CA LEU A 295 15.56 -8.76 -15.12
C LEU A 295 15.15 -10.06 -14.43
N ASN A 296 13.86 -10.31 -14.30
CA ASN A 296 13.30 -11.47 -13.64
C ASN A 296 13.47 -12.74 -14.50
N PRO A 297 14.26 -13.74 -14.06
CA PRO A 297 14.54 -14.94 -14.84
C PRO A 297 13.40 -15.97 -14.74
N TRP A 298 12.24 -15.65 -15.30
CA TRP A 298 11.07 -16.54 -15.26
C TRP A 298 11.40 -17.96 -15.76
N PRO A 299 10.95 -19.03 -15.05
CA PRO A 299 11.24 -20.41 -15.45
C PRO A 299 10.76 -20.74 -16.85
N GLU A 300 9.55 -20.29 -17.20
CA GLU A 300 9.02 -20.37 -18.56
C GLU A 300 8.80 -18.98 -19.16
N ARG A 301 9.01 -18.86 -20.48
CA ARG A 301 8.83 -17.58 -21.19
C ARG A 301 7.40 -17.03 -21.11
N ALA A 302 6.42 -17.90 -20.91
CA ALA A 302 5.01 -17.53 -20.78
C ALA A 302 4.61 -17.17 -19.34
N ASP A 303 5.48 -17.44 -18.36
CA ASP A 303 5.25 -17.04 -16.99
C ASP A 303 5.33 -15.52 -16.84
N GLY A 304 4.74 -15.04 -15.75
CA GLY A 304 4.70 -13.64 -15.38
C GLY A 304 3.87 -13.46 -14.13
N ILE A 305 3.69 -12.20 -13.74
CA ILE A 305 2.87 -11.83 -12.59
C ILE A 305 1.40 -12.07 -12.94
N ASP A 306 0.74 -12.98 -12.23
CA ASP A 306 -0.72 -13.21 -12.33
C ASP A 306 -1.48 -12.10 -11.60
N LEU A 307 -1.00 -11.72 -10.41
CA LEU A 307 -1.63 -10.78 -9.50
C LEU A 307 -0.64 -9.67 -9.12
N HIS A 308 -0.89 -8.45 -9.60
CA HIS A 308 -0.10 -7.27 -9.26
C HIS A 308 -0.89 -6.41 -8.27
N ILE A 309 -0.42 -6.33 -7.03
CA ILE A 309 -1.13 -5.73 -5.90
C ILE A 309 -0.40 -4.47 -5.43
N VAL A 310 -1.15 -3.39 -5.22
CA VAL A 310 -0.64 -2.08 -4.83
C VAL A 310 -1.40 -1.55 -3.61
N PRO A 311 -0.99 -1.84 -2.36
CA PRO A 311 -1.39 -1.02 -1.22
C PRO A 311 -0.82 0.39 -1.38
N SER A 312 -1.64 1.42 -1.19
CA SER A 312 -1.21 2.82 -1.32
C SER A 312 -1.91 3.79 -0.38
N CYS A 313 -1.35 4.98 -0.28
CA CYS A 313 -1.98 6.17 0.28
C CYS A 313 -1.53 7.32 -0.63
N GLY A 314 -2.40 7.72 -1.57
CA GLY A 314 -2.09 8.74 -2.57
C GLY A 314 -1.82 8.19 -3.98
N MET A 315 -2.22 6.96 -4.30
CA MET A 315 -1.94 6.35 -5.61
C MET A 315 -3.15 5.65 -6.25
N GLN A 316 -3.11 5.58 -7.58
CA GLN A 316 -4.03 4.81 -8.42
C GLN A 316 -3.23 4.01 -9.46
N LEU A 317 -3.87 3.09 -10.19
CA LEU A 317 -3.21 2.33 -11.24
C LEU A 317 -2.87 3.20 -12.44
N HIS A 318 -1.70 2.94 -13.04
CA HIS A 318 -1.23 3.61 -14.25
C HIS A 318 -0.75 2.61 -15.31
N PRO A 319 -1.10 2.78 -16.62
CA PRO A 319 -0.64 1.89 -17.68
C PRO A 319 0.88 1.68 -17.77
N PRO A 320 1.75 2.71 -17.61
CA PRO A 320 3.20 2.52 -17.66
C PRO A 320 3.77 1.74 -16.47
N SER A 321 3.00 1.59 -15.38
CA SER A 321 3.45 1.00 -14.12
C SER A 321 3.05 -0.45 -13.96
N VAL A 322 1.98 -0.89 -14.61
CA VAL A 322 1.48 -2.26 -14.50
C VAL A 322 2.43 -3.27 -15.16
N ALA A 323 2.92 -4.22 -14.37
CA ALA A 323 3.82 -5.30 -14.79
C ALA A 323 3.14 -6.68 -14.89
N ALA A 324 1.82 -6.77 -14.65
CA ALA A 324 1.07 -8.02 -14.77
C ALA A 324 1.08 -8.55 -16.21
N ARG A 325 1.09 -9.88 -16.34
CA ARG A 325 1.04 -10.55 -17.65
C ARG A 325 -0.35 -10.42 -18.30
N ALA A 326 -0.43 -10.69 -19.59
CA ALA A 326 -1.71 -10.76 -20.30
C ALA A 326 -2.61 -11.83 -19.68
N GLY A 327 -3.88 -11.49 -19.46
CA GLY A 327 -4.87 -12.29 -18.74
C GLY A 327 -4.79 -12.19 -17.20
N GLY A 328 -3.76 -11.54 -16.65
CA GLY A 328 -3.60 -11.28 -15.22
C GLY A 328 -4.34 -10.03 -14.73
N TRP A 329 -4.18 -9.72 -13.45
CA TRP A 329 -4.91 -8.66 -12.75
C TRP A 329 -3.96 -7.65 -12.10
N ALA A 330 -4.37 -6.38 -12.13
CA ALA A 330 -3.79 -5.31 -11.31
C ALA A 330 -4.87 -4.82 -10.32
N PHE A 331 -4.51 -4.76 -9.04
CA PHE A 331 -5.43 -4.35 -7.98
C PHE A 331 -4.76 -3.35 -7.05
N ASN A 332 -5.40 -2.22 -6.83
CA ASN A 332 -4.95 -1.17 -5.92
C ASN A 332 -5.97 -0.97 -4.79
N CYS A 333 -5.47 -0.66 -3.59
CA CYS A 333 -6.25 -0.24 -2.44
C CYS A 333 -5.57 0.97 -1.80
N ASP A 334 -6.25 2.11 -1.85
CA ASP A 334 -5.71 3.41 -1.50
C ASP A 334 -6.42 4.02 -0.29
N GLY A 335 -5.66 4.64 0.60
CA GLY A 335 -6.15 5.26 1.84
C GLY A 335 -6.23 6.79 1.86
N GLN A 336 -6.19 7.49 0.71
CA GLN A 336 -6.09 8.95 0.68
C GLN A 336 -7.26 9.66 0.02
N TYR A 337 -7.66 9.21 -1.18
CA TYR A 337 -8.67 9.92 -1.97
C TYR A 337 -9.65 8.99 -2.68
N ALA A 338 -10.77 9.58 -3.12
CA ALA A 338 -11.76 8.95 -3.98
C ALA A 338 -11.44 9.21 -5.46
N LEU A 339 -11.63 8.22 -6.32
CA LEU A 339 -11.45 8.33 -7.77
C LEU A 339 -12.63 9.04 -8.45
N GLY A 340 -13.85 8.72 -8.01
CA GLY A 340 -15.09 9.24 -8.57
C GLY A 340 -15.53 10.55 -7.94
N ALA A 341 -16.63 11.10 -8.48
CA ALA A 341 -17.29 12.24 -7.86
C ALA A 341 -17.98 11.82 -6.56
N ALA A 342 -18.01 12.69 -5.55
CA ALA A 342 -18.58 12.40 -4.23
C ALA A 342 -19.98 11.75 -4.22
N PRO A 343 -20.93 12.08 -5.13
CA PRO A 343 -22.23 11.39 -5.18
C PRO A 343 -22.16 9.89 -5.51
N GLY A 344 -21.05 9.39 -6.07
CA GLY A 344 -20.80 7.98 -6.36
C GLY A 344 -20.15 7.20 -5.20
N ALA A 345 -19.72 7.90 -4.15
CA ALA A 345 -19.09 7.26 -2.99
C ALA A 345 -20.02 6.24 -2.34
N GLY A 346 -19.47 5.09 -1.97
CA GLY A 346 -20.21 3.96 -1.41
C GLY A 346 -20.94 3.10 -2.45
N THR A 347 -20.77 3.38 -3.75
CA THR A 347 -21.36 2.57 -4.84
C THR A 347 -20.30 2.04 -5.80
N PRO A 348 -20.50 0.84 -6.39
CA PRO A 348 -19.68 0.36 -7.49
C PRO A 348 -19.69 1.29 -8.69
N GLN A 349 -18.52 1.54 -9.24
CA GLN A 349 -18.31 2.35 -10.43
C GLN A 349 -17.39 1.63 -11.41
N SER A 350 -17.40 2.09 -12.66
CA SER A 350 -16.47 1.61 -13.68
C SER A 350 -16.22 2.67 -14.74
N GLY A 351 -15.06 2.58 -15.38
CA GLY A 351 -14.65 3.54 -16.40
C GLY A 351 -13.14 3.52 -16.63
N GLU A 352 -12.67 4.56 -17.31
CA GLU A 352 -11.24 4.82 -17.51
C GLU A 352 -10.76 5.83 -16.47
N ILE A 353 -9.86 5.40 -15.59
CA ILE A 353 -9.22 6.23 -14.58
C ILE A 353 -7.73 6.26 -14.86
N ALA A 354 -7.17 7.45 -15.08
CA ALA A 354 -5.76 7.65 -15.41
C ALA A 354 -5.22 6.76 -16.55
N GLY A 355 -6.05 6.49 -17.56
CA GLY A 355 -5.71 5.62 -18.70
C GLY A 355 -5.92 4.13 -18.45
N VAL A 356 -6.43 3.74 -17.27
CA VAL A 356 -6.73 2.35 -16.91
C VAL A 356 -8.24 2.10 -16.95
N ILE A 357 -8.67 1.18 -17.81
CA ILE A 357 -10.05 0.69 -17.83
C ILE A 357 -10.25 -0.27 -16.66
N CYS A 358 -11.14 0.08 -15.74
CA CYS A 358 -11.26 -0.59 -14.45
C CYS A 358 -12.68 -0.58 -13.87
N ALA A 359 -12.88 -1.45 -12.88
CA ALA A 359 -13.94 -1.32 -11.89
C ALA A 359 -13.35 -0.73 -10.60
N TYR A 360 -14.07 0.18 -9.96
CA TYR A 360 -13.60 0.83 -8.73
C TYR A 360 -14.77 1.14 -7.79
N ALA A 361 -14.45 1.46 -6.55
CA ALA A 361 -15.39 1.98 -5.57
C ALA A 361 -14.65 2.93 -4.64
N ASP A 362 -15.38 3.91 -4.12
CA ASP A 362 -14.85 4.95 -3.26
C ASP A 362 -15.50 4.88 -1.88
N TYR A 363 -14.69 5.14 -0.85
CA TYR A 363 -15.14 5.52 0.47
C TYR A 363 -14.88 7.01 0.66
N VAL A 364 -15.88 7.75 1.12
CA VAL A 364 -15.73 9.14 1.57
C VAL A 364 -16.31 9.21 2.97
N SER A 365 -15.53 9.73 3.91
CA SER A 365 -15.97 9.86 5.29
C SER A 365 -17.23 10.73 5.35
N PRO A 366 -18.31 10.26 6.00
CA PRO A 366 -19.52 11.07 6.16
C PRO A 366 -19.33 12.22 7.16
N ALA A 367 -18.29 12.16 7.99
CA ALA A 367 -18.00 13.19 8.99
C ALA A 367 -17.14 14.33 8.41
N ASP A 368 -16.23 14.01 7.48
CA ASP A 368 -15.32 14.98 6.88
C ASP A 368 -14.82 14.46 5.51
N THR A 369 -15.29 15.09 4.44
CA THR A 369 -15.02 14.67 3.06
C THR A 369 -13.57 14.82 2.62
N VAL A 370 -12.72 15.46 3.44
CA VAL A 370 -11.26 15.48 3.24
C VAL A 370 -10.67 14.08 3.32
N TYR A 371 -11.27 13.19 4.13
CA TYR A 371 -10.82 11.81 4.23
C TYR A 371 -11.62 10.91 3.30
N ALA A 372 -10.90 10.31 2.37
CA ALA A 372 -11.44 9.36 1.43
C ALA A 372 -10.44 8.22 1.21
N ALA A 373 -10.90 7.21 0.50
CA ALA A 373 -10.14 6.01 0.16
C ALA A 373 -10.80 5.36 -1.06
N HIS A 374 -10.06 4.52 -1.78
CA HIS A 374 -10.64 3.79 -2.91
C HIS A 374 -10.01 2.42 -3.09
N SER A 375 -10.61 1.62 -3.96
CA SER A 375 -9.91 0.49 -4.56
C SER A 375 -10.22 0.40 -6.04
N GLN A 376 -9.29 -0.15 -6.81
CA GLN A 376 -9.34 -0.19 -8.26
C GLN A 376 -8.88 -1.55 -8.78
N LEU A 377 -9.66 -2.15 -9.68
CA LEU A 377 -9.36 -3.46 -10.27
C LEU A 377 -9.37 -3.37 -11.80
N ALA A 378 -8.29 -3.84 -12.43
CA ALA A 378 -8.15 -3.88 -13.87
C ALA A 378 -7.63 -5.24 -14.36
N ARG A 379 -8.16 -5.72 -15.49
CA ARG A 379 -7.67 -6.92 -16.17
C ARG A 379 -6.72 -6.53 -17.29
N VAL A 380 -5.55 -7.13 -17.33
CA VAL A 380 -4.55 -6.85 -18.36
C VAL A 380 -4.85 -7.65 -19.62
N SER A 381 -5.14 -6.97 -20.71
CA SER A 381 -5.39 -7.59 -22.03
C SER A 381 -4.08 -7.85 -22.77
N THR A 382 -3.15 -6.89 -22.69
CA THR A 382 -1.81 -6.99 -23.28
C THR A 382 -0.78 -6.61 -22.21
N ALA A 383 0.16 -7.51 -21.95
CA ALA A 383 1.25 -7.26 -21.02
C ALA A 383 2.12 -6.10 -21.51
N ALA A 384 2.65 -5.34 -20.56
CA ALA A 384 3.65 -4.34 -20.87
C ALA A 384 4.94 -5.01 -21.39
N ARG A 385 5.66 -4.35 -22.31
CA ARG A 385 6.86 -4.89 -22.98
C ARG A 385 8.09 -4.02 -22.73
N MET A 386 9.20 -4.64 -22.31
CA MET A 386 10.49 -4.01 -21.94
C MET A 386 10.46 -3.20 -20.64
N SER A 387 11.55 -3.20 -19.89
CA SER A 387 11.69 -2.41 -18.64
C SER A 387 11.79 -0.91 -18.86
N ASP A 388 12.45 -0.47 -19.94
CA ASP A 388 12.53 0.93 -20.37
C ASP A 388 11.38 1.27 -21.32
N GLU A 389 10.40 2.04 -20.84
CA GLU A 389 9.25 2.50 -21.64
C GLU A 389 9.65 3.40 -22.83
N LYS A 390 10.86 3.98 -22.80
CA LYS A 390 11.37 4.84 -23.87
C LYS A 390 12.15 4.05 -24.91
N ALA A 391 12.42 2.77 -24.67
CA ALA A 391 13.11 1.93 -25.63
C ALA A 391 12.26 1.72 -26.90
N PRO A 392 12.88 1.69 -28.09
CA PRO A 392 12.15 1.41 -29.33
C PRO A 392 11.39 0.08 -29.26
N GLY A 393 10.06 0.15 -29.36
CA GLY A 393 9.18 -1.02 -29.31
C GLY A 393 8.70 -1.41 -27.91
N ALA A 394 8.99 -0.60 -26.89
CA ALA A 394 8.35 -0.70 -25.59
C ALA A 394 6.84 -0.41 -25.71
N LEU A 395 6.05 -1.08 -24.87
CA LEU A 395 4.59 -0.92 -24.83
C LEU A 395 4.13 -0.92 -23.38
N ASN A 396 3.22 -0.02 -23.03
CA ASN A 396 2.54 -0.05 -21.73
C ASN A 396 1.53 -1.19 -21.69
N ALA A 397 1.11 -1.56 -20.47
CA ALA A 397 0.02 -2.51 -20.32
C ALA A 397 -1.26 -1.94 -20.95
N MET A 398 -2.03 -2.80 -21.60
CA MET A 398 -3.38 -2.48 -22.05
C MET A 398 -4.38 -3.29 -21.24
N PHE A 399 -5.60 -2.78 -21.14
CA PHE A 399 -6.64 -3.34 -20.30
C PHE A 399 -7.80 -3.84 -21.13
N ASP A 400 -8.49 -4.89 -20.64
CA ASP A 400 -9.75 -5.32 -21.24
C ASP A 400 -10.80 -4.22 -21.09
N ALA A 401 -11.84 -4.28 -21.92
CA ALA A 401 -13.06 -3.53 -21.65
C ALA A 401 -13.56 -3.88 -20.23
N VAL A 402 -14.17 -2.90 -19.55
CA VAL A 402 -14.59 -3.02 -18.14
C VAL A 402 -15.16 -4.41 -17.89
N PRO A 403 -14.49 -5.24 -17.08
CA PRO A 403 -15.00 -6.57 -16.82
C PRO A 403 -16.35 -6.44 -16.12
N GLU A 404 -17.34 -7.27 -16.51
CA GLU A 404 -18.58 -7.42 -15.75
C GLU A 404 -18.23 -8.06 -14.40
N VAL A 405 -17.80 -7.23 -13.45
CA VAL A 405 -17.41 -7.63 -12.11
C VAL A 405 -18.55 -7.31 -11.16
N ASP A 406 -18.98 -8.34 -10.43
CA ASP A 406 -19.84 -8.17 -9.26
C ASP A 406 -19.06 -7.46 -8.15
N VAL A 407 -19.33 -6.17 -7.94
CA VAL A 407 -18.70 -5.38 -6.88
C VAL A 407 -19.71 -5.13 -5.76
N SER A 408 -19.36 -5.53 -4.55
CA SER A 408 -20.14 -5.24 -3.34
C SER A 408 -19.39 -4.25 -2.45
N VAL A 409 -20.07 -3.20 -2.00
CA VAL A 409 -19.54 -2.25 -1.01
C VAL A 409 -20.17 -2.54 0.34
N VAL A 410 -19.35 -2.87 1.33
CA VAL A 410 -19.80 -3.23 2.69
C VAL A 410 -19.20 -2.26 3.70
N PRO A 411 -20.01 -1.42 4.36
CA PRO A 411 -19.51 -0.55 5.43
C PRO A 411 -18.87 -1.36 6.56
N VAL A 412 -17.73 -0.91 7.06
CA VAL A 412 -17.08 -1.52 8.22
C VAL A 412 -17.50 -0.78 9.48
N LEU A 413 -17.78 -1.51 10.56
CA LEU A 413 -18.01 -0.90 11.86
C LEU A 413 -16.66 -0.56 12.51
N GLY A 414 -16.56 0.60 13.16
CA GLY A 414 -15.36 0.94 13.93
C GLY A 414 -15.32 0.17 15.25
N ILE A 415 -14.10 -0.15 15.72
CA ILE A 415 -13.87 -0.51 17.12
C ILE A 415 -14.18 0.68 18.05
N PRO A 416 -14.38 0.44 19.37
CA PRO A 416 -14.34 1.51 20.34
C PRO A 416 -13.03 2.30 20.21
N ASP A 417 -13.13 3.63 20.24
CA ASP A 417 -12.01 4.57 20.16
C ASP A 417 -11.25 4.58 18.81
N LEU A 418 -11.88 4.15 17.72
CA LEU A 418 -11.29 4.17 16.37
C LEU A 418 -10.66 5.52 16.01
N ASP A 419 -11.31 6.63 16.39
CA ASP A 419 -10.85 7.99 16.09
C ASP A 419 -9.49 8.33 16.72
N GLY A 420 -8.99 7.52 17.67
CA GLY A 420 -7.64 7.64 18.21
C GLY A 420 -6.55 7.05 17.31
N TYR A 421 -6.92 6.26 16.29
CA TYR A 421 -6.00 5.48 15.44
C TYR A 421 -6.10 5.83 13.95
N PHE A 422 -7.31 6.19 13.49
CA PHE A 422 -7.57 6.54 12.11
C PHE A 422 -8.31 7.87 12.04
N ALA A 423 -7.96 8.67 11.03
CA ALA A 423 -8.77 9.81 10.63
C ALA A 423 -9.80 9.35 9.58
N GLY A 424 -10.95 10.00 9.48
CA GLY A 424 -11.91 9.68 8.43
C GLY A 424 -12.77 8.42 8.64
N GLY A 425 -12.75 7.79 9.81
CA GLY A 425 -13.68 6.73 10.17
C GLY A 425 -13.26 5.32 9.74
N ALA A 426 -14.21 4.37 9.82
CA ALA A 426 -13.91 2.93 9.75
C ALA A 426 -13.66 2.39 8.34
N GLY A 427 -13.87 3.20 7.31
CA GLY A 427 -13.77 2.78 5.92
C GLY A 427 -14.91 1.86 5.46
N ALA A 428 -14.70 1.25 4.29
CA ALA A 428 -15.57 0.24 3.71
C ALA A 428 -14.77 -0.88 3.05
N LEU A 429 -15.39 -2.04 2.88
CA LEU A 429 -14.85 -3.14 2.07
C LEU A 429 -15.42 -3.03 0.66
N HIS A 430 -14.54 -3.18 -0.32
CA HIS A 430 -14.89 -3.27 -1.74
C HIS A 430 -14.56 -4.69 -2.21
N ILE A 431 -15.59 -5.50 -2.43
CA ILE A 431 -15.45 -6.92 -2.74
C ILE A 431 -15.74 -7.14 -4.22
N TYR A 432 -14.74 -7.54 -4.98
CA TYR A 432 -14.79 -7.80 -6.42
C TYR A 432 -14.89 -9.30 -6.68
N GLY A 433 -16.02 -9.73 -7.24
CA GLY A 433 -16.36 -11.13 -7.46
C GLY A 433 -16.95 -11.81 -6.22
N ALA A 434 -17.72 -11.08 -5.40
CA ALA A 434 -18.32 -11.61 -4.17
C ALA A 434 -19.09 -12.92 -4.42
N VAL A 435 -20.06 -12.89 -5.33
CA VAL A 435 -20.84 -14.07 -5.74
C VAL A 435 -20.17 -14.79 -6.89
N ASN A 436 -19.58 -14.05 -7.84
CA ASN A 436 -18.98 -14.59 -9.06
C ASN A 436 -17.46 -14.32 -9.08
N PRO A 437 -16.62 -15.21 -8.53
CA PRO A 437 -15.17 -15.07 -8.58
C PRO A 437 -14.64 -15.02 -10.02
N LEU A 438 -13.59 -14.24 -10.20
CA LEU A 438 -12.98 -13.94 -11.49
C LEU A 438 -12.02 -15.05 -11.91
N PRO A 439 -11.81 -15.30 -13.22
CA PRO A 439 -10.76 -16.22 -13.65
C PRO A 439 -9.39 -15.70 -13.18
N LEU A 440 -8.59 -16.57 -12.53
CA LEU A 440 -7.24 -16.21 -12.11
C LEU A 440 -6.32 -16.00 -13.32
N ARG A 441 -6.56 -16.77 -14.39
CA ARG A 441 -5.78 -16.77 -15.63
C ARG A 441 -6.74 -16.76 -16.82
N GLY A 442 -6.39 -16.00 -17.87
CA GLY A 442 -7.09 -15.95 -19.15
C GLY A 442 -6.68 -17.04 -20.13
#